data_AF-A0A2E8J9Z0-F1
#
_entry.id   AF-A0A2E8J9Z0-F1
#
_cell.length_a   1.000
_cell.length_b   1.000
_cell.length_c   1.000
_cell.angle_alpha   90.00
_cell.angle_beta   90.00
_cell.angle_gamma   90.00
#
_symmetry.space_group_name_H-M   'P 1'
#
loop_
_entity.id
_entity.type
_entity.pdbx_description
1 polymer ?
#
loop_
_entity_poly.entity_id
_entity_poly.type
_entity_poly.pdbx_seq_one_letter_code
_entity_poly.pdbx_strand_id
1 'polypeptide(L)'
;MKATHFALLCLLAILVHPDCYARDSGAEQDAVSLKLVADLFPDATRTLPVESPIPHLIVFDGKHILGYSFFTDLITPIPAYSGYPIRTLVSIKPDGTIIEVRIISHQEPILVIGVNDEILTNFTSQYEGMSVVNGIRLAGKNRPNSVDGISGATITAMVLNGSAVKAARLVLEAHSDSLDTSLTDVDPLWLTAWQGEKIEIVLLITGLTILVLMLLFQDWVVVNPRFFNYLRIAFLVYTVFFIGFYCLAQLSIINAFTFISMLTKEFSWDIFLLDPVVFILWGFVALSILLWGRGIFCGWLCPFGAIQELMNKIAHKLNIRQYEFPLMVHERLLALKYVILMALVGLALNSIPTVAIFSEVEPFKTAISLRFQREWYFSAYAIGLILISTFNTKFYCRYICPLGALLSFSSLFKIFSWLRRRPECGTSCHTCGNNCSVGAINNKGEIDESECHYCLECQTSYWDEHHCPVMVSKRERRERRDKRKVLIPTAESDD
;
A
#
# COMPACT_ATOMS: atom_id res chain seq x y z
N MET A 1 -4.64 -25.07 19.38
CA MET A 1 -5.00 -24.06 20.40
C MET A 1 -5.86 -23.01 19.74
N LYS A 2 -7.08 -22.75 20.25
CA LYS A 2 -8.08 -21.90 19.58
C LYS A 2 -7.65 -20.42 19.62
N ALA A 3 -7.77 -19.73 18.50
CA ALA A 3 -7.42 -18.31 18.29
C ALA A 3 -8.01 -17.34 19.34
N THR A 4 -9.03 -17.76 20.09
CA THR A 4 -9.66 -17.00 21.18
C THR A 4 -8.75 -16.72 22.38
N HIS A 5 -7.80 -17.60 22.70
CA HIS A 5 -6.81 -17.32 23.76
C HIS A 5 -5.70 -16.36 23.30
N PHE A 6 -5.50 -16.23 21.99
CA PHE A 6 -4.50 -15.34 21.39
C PHE A 6 -5.02 -13.88 21.35
N ALA A 7 -6.32 -13.68 21.11
CA ALA A 7 -6.97 -12.38 21.14
C ALA A 7 -6.91 -11.70 22.52
N LEU A 8 -7.02 -12.49 23.61
CA LEU A 8 -6.95 -11.98 24.97
C LEU A 8 -5.55 -11.46 25.34
N LEU A 9 -4.50 -12.11 24.81
CA LEU A 9 -3.10 -11.71 25.02
C LEU A 9 -2.74 -10.43 24.25
N CYS A 10 -3.25 -10.25 23.04
CA CYS A 10 -3.07 -9.01 22.27
C CYS A 10 -3.79 -7.82 22.92
N LEU A 11 -4.98 -8.02 23.50
CA LEU A 11 -5.72 -6.97 24.23
C LEU A 11 -5.06 -6.60 25.57
N LEU A 12 -4.45 -7.57 26.26
CA LEU A 12 -3.71 -7.33 27.50
C LEU A 12 -2.36 -6.62 27.27
N ALA A 13 -1.70 -6.83 26.13
CA ALA A 13 -0.45 -6.14 25.81
C ALA A 13 -0.65 -4.63 25.50
N ILE A 14 -1.84 -4.24 25.03
CA ILE A 14 -2.19 -2.84 24.71
C ILE A 14 -2.49 -2.03 26.00
N LEU A 15 -2.91 -2.68 27.08
CA LEU A 15 -3.39 -2.01 28.29
C LEU A 15 -2.35 -1.80 29.39
N VAL A 16 -1.10 -2.30 29.24
CA VAL A 16 -0.14 -2.39 30.36
C VAL A 16 0.95 -1.30 30.39
N HIS A 17 1.04 -0.40 29.40
CA HIS A 17 2.04 0.68 29.47
C HIS A 17 1.51 2.07 29.07
N PRO A 18 0.97 2.84 30.03
CA PRO A 18 0.65 4.26 29.82
C PRO A 18 1.90 5.16 29.85
N ASP A 19 2.99 4.74 30.49
CA ASP A 19 4.09 5.66 30.84
C ASP A 19 5.46 5.12 30.41
N CYS A 20 5.82 5.29 29.14
CA CYS A 20 7.23 5.24 28.73
C CYS A 20 7.45 5.93 27.38
N TYR A 21 7.07 7.20 27.27
CA TYR A 21 7.46 8.06 26.14
C TYR A 21 7.93 9.43 26.63
N ALA A 22 8.85 9.42 27.59
CA ALA A 22 9.74 10.54 27.85
C ALA A 22 11.15 10.12 27.41
N ARG A 23 11.37 10.07 26.09
CA ARG A 23 12.72 9.95 25.54
C ARG A 23 13.24 11.36 25.27
N ASP A 24 14.04 11.80 26.22
CA ASP A 24 15.13 12.78 26.15
C ASP A 24 15.39 13.34 24.75
N SER A 25 14.78 14.49 24.45
CA SER A 25 15.06 15.33 23.28
C SER A 25 16.25 16.25 23.57
N GLY A 26 17.34 15.66 24.05
CA GLY A 26 18.60 16.35 24.33
C GLY A 26 19.55 16.26 23.14
N ALA A 27 19.37 17.14 22.15
CA ALA A 27 20.44 17.69 21.29
C ALA A 27 19.83 18.75 20.35
N GLU A 28 20.13 20.01 20.66
CA GLU A 28 20.03 21.20 19.79
C GLU A 28 18.65 21.57 19.19
N GLN A 29 18.04 22.57 19.82
CA GLN A 29 17.35 23.66 19.12
C GLN A 29 18.32 24.34 18.15
N ASP A 30 18.68 23.69 17.05
CA ASP A 30 19.49 24.31 15.99
C ASP A 30 18.60 25.29 15.22
N ALA A 31 18.50 26.51 15.75
CA ALA A 31 18.11 27.66 14.96
C ALA A 31 18.97 27.71 13.69
N VAL A 32 18.41 28.23 12.58
CA VAL A 32 19.16 28.48 11.36
C VAL A 32 20.41 29.30 11.73
N SER A 33 21.60 28.69 11.65
CA SER A 33 22.84 29.33 12.11
C SER A 33 23.48 30.12 10.96
N LEU A 34 24.20 31.19 11.31
CA LEU A 34 24.90 32.03 10.32
C LEU A 34 25.88 31.20 9.47
N LYS A 35 26.40 30.10 10.01
CA LYS A 35 27.27 29.15 9.31
C LYS A 35 26.56 28.38 8.19
N LEU A 36 25.26 28.09 8.36
CA LEU A 36 24.45 27.39 7.36
C LEU A 36 23.99 28.32 6.23
N VAL A 37 23.90 29.63 6.52
CA VAL A 37 23.37 30.66 5.62
C VAL A 37 24.48 31.46 4.92
N ALA A 38 25.69 31.48 5.48
CA ALA A 38 26.84 32.19 4.90
C ALA A 38 27.19 31.70 3.49
N ASP A 39 27.04 30.40 3.22
CA ASP A 39 27.27 29.83 1.88
C ASP A 39 26.19 30.26 0.87
N LEU A 40 24.99 30.62 1.34
CA LEU A 40 23.83 30.98 0.52
C LEU A 40 23.78 32.49 0.24
N PHE A 41 24.30 33.30 1.16
CA PHE A 41 24.37 34.75 1.06
C PHE A 41 25.82 35.20 1.29
N PRO A 42 26.65 35.20 0.25
CA PRO A 42 28.08 35.55 0.38
C PRO A 42 28.31 36.98 0.90
N ASP A 43 27.36 37.88 0.67
CA ASP A 43 27.39 39.27 1.15
C ASP A 43 26.75 39.47 2.54
N ALA A 44 26.33 38.40 3.22
CA ALA A 44 25.67 38.50 4.52
C ALA A 44 26.64 38.97 5.62
N THR A 45 26.31 40.11 6.24
CA THR A 45 27.08 40.66 7.37
C THR A 45 26.48 40.30 8.72
N ARG A 46 25.14 40.11 8.80
CA ARG A 46 24.44 39.82 10.07
C ARG A 46 23.14 39.06 9.79
N THR A 47 22.73 38.22 10.76
CA THR A 47 21.41 37.57 10.77
C THR A 47 20.62 37.96 12.02
N LEU A 48 19.29 38.05 11.90
CA LEU A 48 18.38 38.29 13.02
C LEU A 48 17.36 37.15 13.11
N PRO A 49 17.34 36.35 14.20
CA PRO A 49 16.31 35.35 14.41
C PRO A 49 15.00 36.00 14.86
N VAL A 50 13.89 35.53 14.30
CA VAL A 50 12.53 35.84 14.70
C VAL A 50 11.90 34.56 15.20
N GLU A 51 11.42 34.54 16.45
CA GLU A 51 10.90 33.32 17.09
C GLU A 51 9.38 33.16 16.96
N SER A 52 8.62 34.24 16.80
CA SER A 52 7.14 34.22 16.81
C SER A 52 6.55 35.33 15.93
N PRO A 53 5.39 35.12 15.27
CA PRO A 53 4.59 33.89 15.23
C PRO A 53 5.13 32.83 14.25
N ILE A 54 6.03 33.23 13.34
CA ILE A 54 6.61 32.36 12.31
C ILE A 54 8.12 32.34 12.52
N PRO A 55 8.72 31.19 12.91
CA PRO A 55 10.14 31.11 13.20
C PRO A 55 10.99 31.16 11.91
N HIS A 56 11.78 32.22 11.73
CA HIS A 56 12.66 32.40 10.57
C HIS A 56 13.84 33.34 10.89
N LEU A 57 14.78 33.44 9.95
CA LEU A 57 15.98 34.26 10.04
C LEU A 57 15.95 35.35 8.97
N ILE A 58 16.19 36.60 9.36
CA ILE A 58 16.37 37.72 8.42
C ILE A 58 17.86 37.89 8.17
N VAL A 59 18.26 37.96 6.90
CA VAL A 59 19.66 38.08 6.46
C VAL A 59 19.93 39.50 5.95
N PHE A 60 21.00 40.13 6.44
CA PHE A 60 21.34 41.53 6.11
C PHE A 60 22.71 41.68 5.44
N ASP A 61 22.79 42.62 4.51
CA ASP A 61 24.02 43.29 4.09
C ASP A 61 24.04 44.71 4.67
N GLY A 62 24.77 44.90 5.77
CA GLY A 62 24.78 46.13 6.54
C GLY A 62 23.39 46.54 7.06
N LYS A 63 22.72 47.46 6.34
CA LYS A 63 21.34 47.94 6.63
C LYS A 63 20.28 47.39 5.69
N HIS A 64 20.65 46.73 4.59
CA HIS A 64 19.72 46.21 3.60
C HIS A 64 19.38 44.75 3.90
N ILE A 65 18.12 44.38 3.68
CA ILE A 65 17.66 43.00 3.82
C ILE A 65 18.00 42.27 2.52
N LEU A 66 18.84 41.24 2.61
CA LEU A 66 19.18 40.35 1.48
C LEU A 66 18.12 39.28 1.25
N GLY A 67 17.47 38.83 2.32
CA GLY A 67 16.46 37.78 2.25
C GLY A 67 16.11 37.16 3.60
N TYR A 68 15.41 36.03 3.53
CA TYR A 68 14.92 35.27 4.67
C TYR A 68 15.30 33.80 4.53
N SER A 69 15.66 33.15 5.65
CA SER A 69 15.97 31.72 5.71
C SER A 69 15.21 31.03 6.84
N PHE A 70 14.67 29.84 6.62
CA PHE A 70 13.84 29.15 7.61
C PHE A 70 13.81 27.64 7.39
N PHE A 71 13.36 26.92 8.41
CA PHE A 71 13.09 25.49 8.34
C PHE A 71 11.60 25.21 8.18
N THR A 72 11.28 24.34 7.23
CA THR A 72 9.90 23.96 6.91
C THR A 72 9.18 23.26 8.06
N ASP A 73 9.86 22.43 8.86
CA ASP A 73 9.27 21.70 9.99
C ASP A 73 8.86 22.61 11.15
N LEU A 74 9.45 23.80 11.26
CA LEU A 74 9.11 24.78 12.30
C LEU A 74 7.90 25.65 11.94
N ILE A 75 7.61 25.82 10.64
CA ILE A 75 6.53 26.69 10.15
C ILE A 75 5.35 25.87 9.64
N THR A 76 5.62 24.85 8.82
CA THR A 76 4.63 23.99 8.19
C THR A 76 5.05 22.53 8.34
N PRO A 77 4.85 21.91 9.51
CA PRO A 77 5.21 20.51 9.76
C PRO A 77 4.23 19.57 9.05
N ILE A 78 4.25 19.55 7.73
CA ILE A 78 3.46 18.62 6.92
C ILE A 78 4.18 17.27 6.96
N PRO A 79 3.59 16.24 7.58
CA PRO A 79 4.18 14.92 7.61
C PRO A 79 4.16 14.26 6.22
N ALA A 80 5.22 13.52 5.92
CA ALA A 80 5.37 12.76 4.67
C ALA A 80 5.08 11.26 4.89
N TYR A 81 5.62 10.35 4.05
CA TYR A 81 5.27 8.92 4.09
C TYR A 81 5.67 8.24 5.41
N SER A 82 6.72 8.74 6.06
CA SER A 82 7.17 8.29 7.38
C SER A 82 6.22 8.66 8.54
N GLY A 83 5.25 9.54 8.30
CA GLY A 83 4.44 10.17 9.37
C GLY A 83 5.17 11.29 10.11
N TYR A 84 6.40 11.63 9.70
CA TYR A 84 7.19 12.75 10.23
C TYR A 84 7.40 13.83 9.15
N PRO A 85 7.50 15.11 9.54
CA PRO A 85 7.83 16.19 8.61
C PRO A 85 9.28 16.10 8.14
N ILE A 86 9.54 16.63 6.94
CA ILE A 86 10.89 16.71 6.37
C ILE A 86 11.49 18.07 6.70
N ARG A 87 12.65 18.08 7.36
CA ARG A 87 13.36 19.32 7.68
C ARG A 87 14.12 19.81 6.46
N THR A 88 13.60 20.87 5.87
CA THR A 88 14.18 21.52 4.69
C THR A 88 14.50 22.96 5.02
N LEU A 89 15.73 23.36 4.73
CA LEU A 89 16.15 24.75 4.74
C LEU A 89 15.69 25.41 3.45
N VAL A 90 14.97 26.52 3.55
CA VAL A 90 14.54 27.31 2.41
C VAL A 90 15.04 28.73 2.61
N SER A 91 15.66 29.29 1.58
CA SER A 91 16.11 30.68 1.54
C SER A 91 15.46 31.44 0.39
N ILE A 92 14.90 32.61 0.66
CA ILE A 92 14.16 33.43 -0.29
C ILE A 92 14.64 34.88 -0.25
N LYS A 93 14.51 35.58 -1.37
CA LYS A 93 14.66 37.02 -1.48
C LYS A 93 13.40 37.75 -1.00
N PRO A 94 13.48 39.07 -0.70
CA PRO A 94 12.33 39.86 -0.27
C PRO A 94 11.21 39.96 -1.31
N ASP A 95 11.51 39.73 -2.60
CA ASP A 95 10.53 39.68 -3.70
C ASP A 95 9.83 38.31 -3.83
N GLY A 96 10.18 37.35 -2.96
CA GLY A 96 9.65 35.99 -2.97
C GLY A 96 10.30 35.06 -3.98
N THR A 97 11.44 35.44 -4.56
CA THR A 97 12.26 34.53 -5.38
C THR A 97 13.04 33.56 -4.48
N ILE A 98 12.97 32.27 -4.76
CA ILE A 98 13.75 31.24 -4.04
C ILE A 98 15.21 31.32 -4.47
N ILE A 99 16.10 31.35 -3.48
CA ILE A 99 17.55 31.25 -3.68
C ILE A 99 17.96 29.79 -3.67
N GLU A 100 17.63 29.06 -2.59
CA GLU A 100 17.96 27.65 -2.47
C GLU A 100 16.94 26.92 -1.60
N VAL A 101 16.72 25.66 -1.94
CA VAL A 101 16.02 24.67 -1.11
C VAL A 101 17.02 23.55 -0.83
N ARG A 102 17.22 23.19 0.44
CA ARG A 102 18.15 22.14 0.85
C ARG A 102 17.53 21.24 1.91
N ILE A 103 17.51 19.93 1.65
CA ILE A 103 17.04 18.95 2.63
C ILE A 103 18.14 18.77 3.68
N ILE A 104 17.84 19.04 4.95
CA ILE A 104 18.81 18.93 6.05
C ILE A 104 18.70 17.57 6.73
N SER A 105 17.47 17.12 7.00
CA SER A 105 17.20 15.81 7.56
C SER A 105 15.81 15.31 7.21
N HIS A 106 15.68 14.00 7.03
CA HIS A 106 14.41 13.34 6.78
C HIS A 106 14.41 11.93 7.35
N GLN A 107 13.22 11.39 7.61
CA GLN A 107 13.01 9.98 7.98
C GLN A 107 12.24 9.20 6.90
N GLU A 108 12.18 9.75 5.69
CA GLU A 108 11.45 9.16 4.56
C GLU A 108 12.08 7.84 4.11
N PRO A 109 11.41 6.69 4.29
CA PRO A 109 11.98 5.40 3.93
C PRO A 109 12.31 5.34 2.44
N ILE A 110 11.51 5.98 1.59
CA ILE A 110 11.68 5.98 0.13
C ILE A 110 12.94 6.77 -0.27
N LEU A 111 13.27 7.86 0.43
CA LEU A 111 14.43 8.69 0.12
C LEU A 111 15.74 8.09 0.66
N VAL A 112 15.73 7.46 1.83
CA VAL A 112 16.92 6.80 2.40
C VAL A 112 17.36 5.59 1.56
N ILE A 113 16.43 5.01 0.80
CA ILE A 113 16.61 3.70 0.19
C ILE A 113 15.97 3.70 -1.20
N GLY A 114 16.78 3.98 -2.22
CA GLY A 114 16.40 3.89 -3.64
C GLY A 114 16.45 5.21 -4.41
N VAL A 115 16.58 6.35 -3.73
CA VAL A 115 16.81 7.67 -4.34
C VAL A 115 18.22 8.11 -3.94
N ASN A 116 19.09 8.31 -4.92
CA ASN A 116 20.45 8.80 -4.65
C ASN A 116 20.42 10.27 -4.22
N ASP A 117 21.40 10.72 -3.44
CA ASP A 117 21.52 12.13 -3.01
C ASP A 117 21.55 13.09 -4.22
N GLU A 118 22.07 12.63 -5.35
CA GLU A 118 22.06 13.34 -6.62
C GLU A 118 20.65 13.61 -7.16
N ILE A 119 19.71 12.66 -7.03
CA ILE A 119 18.32 12.84 -7.47
C ILE A 119 17.61 13.86 -6.57
N LEU A 120 17.88 13.80 -5.27
CA LEU A 120 17.35 14.78 -4.32
C LEU A 120 17.88 16.19 -4.60
N THR A 121 19.19 16.30 -4.85
CA THR A 121 19.83 17.58 -5.20
C THR A 121 19.29 18.13 -6.52
N ASN A 122 19.09 17.26 -7.52
CA ASN A 122 18.46 17.64 -8.80
C ASN A 122 16.99 18.03 -8.66
N PHE A 123 16.29 17.49 -7.66
CA PHE A 123 14.92 17.91 -7.36
C PHE A 123 14.92 19.29 -6.70
N THR A 124 15.77 19.52 -5.70
CA THR A 124 15.79 20.79 -4.96
C THR A 124 16.42 21.95 -5.73
N SER A 125 17.34 21.69 -6.65
CA SER A 125 17.94 22.73 -7.50
C SER A 125 16.94 23.35 -8.48
N GLN A 126 15.84 22.65 -8.81
CA GLN A 126 14.80 23.19 -9.68
C GLN A 126 14.11 24.42 -9.09
N TYR A 127 14.13 24.60 -7.77
CA TYR A 127 13.48 25.74 -7.12
C TYR A 127 14.28 27.05 -7.28
N GLU A 128 15.57 26.99 -7.62
CA GLU A 128 16.42 28.17 -7.73
C GLU A 128 15.89 29.15 -8.78
N GLY A 129 15.65 30.40 -8.36
CA GLY A 129 15.10 31.45 -9.22
C GLY A 129 13.58 31.39 -9.43
N MET A 130 12.87 30.42 -8.86
CA MET A 130 11.40 30.37 -8.94
C MET A 130 10.74 31.38 -7.99
N SER A 131 9.59 31.92 -8.37
CA SER A 131 8.84 32.88 -7.54
C SER A 131 7.72 32.18 -6.78
N VAL A 132 7.73 32.31 -5.45
CA VAL A 132 6.72 31.74 -4.55
C VAL A 132 5.36 32.43 -4.72
N VAL A 133 5.38 33.72 -5.07
CA VAL A 133 4.17 34.56 -5.27
C VAL A 133 3.32 33.99 -6.39
N ASN A 134 3.93 33.62 -7.51
CA ASN A 134 3.25 33.04 -8.66
C ASN A 134 2.76 31.59 -8.44
N GLY A 135 3.11 30.98 -7.30
CA GLY A 135 2.74 29.62 -6.92
C GLY A 135 3.55 28.57 -7.67
N ILE A 136 4.22 27.70 -6.92
CA ILE A 136 5.03 26.64 -7.50
C ILE A 136 4.26 25.32 -7.42
N ARG A 137 4.03 24.69 -8.57
CA ARG A 137 3.26 23.44 -8.69
C ARG A 137 4.14 22.27 -9.10
N LEU A 138 3.88 21.08 -8.56
CA LEU A 138 4.36 19.85 -9.21
C LEU A 138 3.51 19.60 -10.47
N ALA A 139 4.06 19.87 -11.65
CA ALA A 139 3.29 19.72 -12.89
C ALA A 139 4.09 19.24 -14.12
N GLY A 140 5.34 18.81 -13.95
CA GLY A 140 6.17 18.27 -15.02
C GLY A 140 6.69 19.32 -16.00
N LYS A 141 7.78 18.97 -16.71
CA LYS A 141 8.42 19.78 -17.76
C LYS A 141 7.39 20.33 -18.76
N ASN A 142 7.26 21.67 -18.76
CA ASN A 142 6.55 22.54 -19.74
C ASN A 142 5.46 23.45 -19.15
N ARG A 143 5.34 23.60 -17.83
CA ARG A 143 4.53 24.67 -17.24
C ARG A 143 5.42 25.75 -16.63
N PRO A 144 5.05 27.04 -16.76
CA PRO A 144 5.76 28.11 -16.06
C PRO A 144 5.61 27.91 -14.55
N ASN A 145 6.70 28.12 -13.81
CA ASN A 145 6.76 28.02 -12.34
C ASN A 145 6.33 26.64 -11.81
N SER A 146 6.85 25.56 -12.40
CA SER A 146 6.58 24.18 -11.97
C SER A 146 7.85 23.36 -11.78
N VAL A 147 7.79 22.44 -10.82
CA VAL A 147 8.84 21.45 -10.51
C VAL A 147 8.45 20.07 -11.03
N ASP A 148 9.43 19.31 -11.47
CA ASP A 148 9.29 17.90 -11.81
C ASP A 148 9.16 17.07 -10.52
N GLY A 149 8.25 16.10 -10.50
CA GLY A 149 8.14 15.15 -9.39
C GLY A 149 9.27 14.12 -9.37
N ILE A 150 9.50 13.50 -8.21
CA ILE A 150 10.43 12.38 -8.07
C ILE A 150 9.70 11.08 -8.42
N SER A 151 10.21 10.34 -9.42
CA SER A 151 9.63 9.06 -9.84
C SER A 151 9.61 8.06 -8.67
N GLY A 152 8.43 7.54 -8.34
CA GLY A 152 8.25 6.60 -7.21
C GLY A 152 8.23 7.25 -5.82
N ALA A 153 8.40 8.58 -5.74
CA ALA A 153 8.34 9.35 -4.50
C ALA A 153 7.46 10.61 -4.66
N THR A 154 6.35 10.49 -5.40
CA THR A 154 5.44 11.60 -5.73
C THR A 154 4.88 12.29 -4.48
N ILE A 155 4.46 11.52 -3.46
CA ILE A 155 3.94 12.06 -2.19
C ILE A 155 5.02 12.89 -1.49
N THR A 156 6.23 12.32 -1.36
CA THR A 156 7.35 12.99 -0.73
C THR A 156 7.72 14.28 -1.46
N ALA A 157 7.77 14.25 -2.80
CA ALA A 157 8.01 15.43 -3.62
C ALA A 157 6.91 16.50 -3.47
N MET A 158 5.65 16.07 -3.37
CA MET A 158 4.50 16.96 -3.13
C MET A 158 4.55 17.61 -1.75
N VAL A 159 4.92 16.85 -0.71
CA VAL A 159 5.09 17.38 0.65
C VAL A 159 6.26 18.35 0.72
N LEU A 160 7.39 18.03 0.08
CA LEU A 160 8.53 18.94 -0.02
C LEU A 160 8.14 20.27 -0.69
N ASN A 161 7.51 20.22 -1.86
CA ASN A 161 7.01 21.42 -2.54
C ASN A 161 5.99 22.18 -1.68
N GLY A 162 4.99 21.46 -1.15
CA GLY A 162 3.91 22.03 -0.36
C GLY A 162 4.40 22.75 0.88
N SER A 163 5.28 22.11 1.65
CA SER A 163 5.89 22.68 2.86
C SER A 163 6.81 23.85 2.53
N ALA A 164 7.69 23.73 1.53
CA ALA A 164 8.59 24.81 1.12
C ALA A 164 7.82 26.06 0.65
N VAL A 165 6.86 25.88 -0.26
CA VAL A 165 6.06 26.98 -0.82
C VAL A 165 5.18 27.62 0.24
N LYS A 166 4.49 26.82 1.07
CA LYS A 166 3.61 27.34 2.11
C LYS A 166 4.39 28.08 3.20
N ALA A 167 5.52 27.53 3.67
CA ALA A 167 6.39 28.19 4.63
C ALA A 167 6.95 29.51 4.06
N ALA A 168 7.41 29.50 2.81
CA ALA A 168 7.94 30.70 2.16
C ALA A 168 6.89 31.82 2.03
N ARG A 169 5.64 31.49 1.71
CA ARG A 169 4.54 32.48 1.68
C ARG A 169 4.28 33.07 3.05
N LEU A 170 4.18 32.24 4.08
CA LEU A 170 3.95 32.71 5.45
C LEU A 170 5.06 33.68 5.90
N VAL A 171 6.31 33.39 5.56
CA VAL A 171 7.44 34.28 5.87
C VAL A 171 7.37 35.60 5.10
N LEU A 172 7.01 35.56 3.80
CA LEU A 172 6.82 36.78 3.01
C LEU A 172 5.68 37.64 3.55
N GLU A 173 4.52 37.03 3.84
CA GLU A 173 3.35 37.70 4.41
C GLU A 173 3.68 38.37 5.75
N ALA A 174 4.55 37.77 6.55
CA ALA A 174 5.01 38.37 7.81
C ALA A 174 5.85 39.65 7.64
N HIS A 175 6.41 39.90 6.44
CA HIS A 175 7.33 41.03 6.17
C HIS A 175 6.84 42.00 5.09
N SER A 176 5.78 41.66 4.37
CA SER A 176 5.23 42.49 3.31
C SER A 176 3.88 43.10 3.71
N ASP A 177 3.81 44.42 3.82
CA ASP A 177 2.56 45.17 4.03
C ASP A 177 1.67 45.22 2.75
N SER A 178 2.18 44.75 1.60
CA SER A 178 1.61 45.04 0.27
C SER A 178 1.30 43.82 -0.60
N LEU A 179 1.42 42.59 -0.08
CA LEU A 179 0.93 41.44 -0.84
C LEU A 179 -0.60 41.37 -0.76
N ASP A 180 -1.22 41.54 -1.92
CA ASP A 180 -2.65 41.43 -2.15
C ASP A 180 -3.18 40.18 -1.43
N THR A 181 -4.21 40.34 -0.61
CA THR A 181 -4.84 39.33 0.28
C THR A 181 -5.41 38.10 -0.47
N SER A 182 -5.21 38.05 -1.79
CA SER A 182 -5.55 36.97 -2.72
C SER A 182 -4.68 35.71 -2.61
N LEU A 183 -3.59 35.72 -1.83
CA LEU A 183 -2.76 34.51 -1.61
C LEU A 183 -3.43 33.41 -0.76
N THR A 184 -4.64 33.66 -0.27
CA THR A 184 -5.39 32.79 0.65
C THR A 184 -6.11 31.61 0.00
N ASP A 185 -6.25 31.56 -1.33
CA ASP A 185 -6.86 30.42 -2.05
C ASP A 185 -5.81 29.42 -2.55
N VAL A 186 -4.94 28.95 -1.66
CA VAL A 186 -4.14 27.75 -1.97
C VAL A 186 -5.02 26.54 -1.71
N ASP A 187 -5.47 25.91 -2.79
CA ASP A 187 -6.11 24.59 -2.74
C ASP A 187 -5.30 23.69 -1.77
N PRO A 188 -5.96 23.02 -0.82
CA PRO A 188 -5.24 22.19 0.13
C PRO A 188 -4.46 21.10 -0.61
N LEU A 189 -3.30 20.70 -0.08
CA LEU A 189 -2.34 19.81 -0.77
C LEU A 189 -3.03 18.53 -1.29
N TRP A 190 -3.94 17.97 -0.49
CA TRP A 190 -4.71 16.80 -0.88
C TRP A 190 -5.60 17.05 -2.11
N LEU A 191 -6.22 18.22 -2.26
CA LEU A 191 -7.08 18.51 -3.40
C LEU A 191 -6.25 18.53 -4.70
N THR A 192 -5.03 19.06 -4.65
CA THR A 192 -4.11 19.02 -5.80
C THR A 192 -3.70 17.60 -6.15
N ALA A 193 -3.49 16.72 -5.16
CA ALA A 193 -3.21 15.30 -5.41
C ALA A 193 -4.37 14.60 -6.13
N TRP A 194 -5.61 14.81 -5.66
CA TRP A 194 -6.80 14.21 -6.25
C TRP A 194 -7.11 14.74 -7.65
N GLN A 195 -6.79 16.02 -7.92
CA GLN A 195 -6.96 16.58 -9.25
C GLN A 195 -5.90 16.08 -10.25
N GLY A 196 -4.70 15.77 -9.78
CA GLY A 196 -3.62 15.22 -10.60
C GLY A 196 -3.88 13.77 -11.04
N GLU A 197 -4.49 12.97 -10.18
CA GLU A 197 -4.65 11.51 -10.32
C GLU A 197 -6.06 11.10 -10.81
N LYS A 198 -6.77 11.97 -11.56
CA LYS A 198 -8.18 11.72 -11.94
C LYS A 198 -8.36 10.45 -12.78
N ILE A 199 -7.44 10.20 -13.70
CA ILE A 199 -7.53 9.05 -14.61
C ILE A 199 -7.31 7.75 -13.81
N GLU A 200 -6.33 7.77 -12.92
CA GLU A 200 -5.97 6.71 -12.00
C GLU A 200 -7.16 6.32 -11.12
N ILE A 201 -7.82 7.32 -10.53
CA ILE A 201 -9.00 7.14 -9.67
C ILE A 201 -10.15 6.50 -10.46
N VAL A 202 -10.46 7.00 -11.66
CA VAL A 202 -11.58 6.48 -12.47
C VAL A 202 -11.33 5.02 -12.87
N LEU A 203 -10.11 4.70 -13.33
CA LEU A 203 -9.73 3.34 -13.69
C LEU A 203 -9.76 2.41 -12.49
N LEU A 204 -9.24 2.85 -11.34
CA LEU A 204 -9.27 2.10 -10.08
C LEU A 204 -10.72 1.78 -9.68
N ILE A 205 -11.59 2.79 -9.58
CA ILE A 205 -12.99 2.62 -9.19
C ILE A 205 -13.72 1.67 -10.16
N THR A 206 -13.44 1.78 -11.45
CA THR A 206 -13.99 0.87 -12.47
C THR A 206 -13.55 -0.56 -12.21
N GLY A 207 -12.25 -0.79 -11.98
CA GLY A 207 -11.71 -2.11 -11.64
C GLY A 207 -12.29 -2.69 -10.34
N LEU A 208 -12.42 -1.87 -9.29
CA LEU A 208 -13.04 -2.28 -8.02
C LEU A 208 -14.53 -2.62 -8.20
N THR A 209 -15.25 -1.85 -9.01
CA THR A 209 -16.67 -2.12 -9.32
C THR A 209 -16.82 -3.44 -10.08
N ILE A 210 -15.97 -3.70 -11.08
CA ILE A 210 -15.93 -4.97 -11.80
C ILE A 210 -15.67 -6.14 -10.84
N LEU A 211 -14.71 -5.98 -9.91
CA LEU A 211 -14.41 -6.99 -8.91
C LEU A 211 -15.62 -7.27 -8.01
N VAL A 212 -16.28 -6.24 -7.50
CA VAL A 212 -17.48 -6.39 -6.67
C VAL A 212 -18.59 -7.10 -7.43
N LEU A 213 -18.88 -6.69 -8.67
CA LEU A 213 -19.88 -7.34 -9.51
C LEU A 213 -19.54 -8.81 -9.74
N MET A 214 -18.29 -9.13 -10.05
CA MET A 214 -17.84 -10.51 -10.22
C MET A 214 -18.04 -11.34 -8.94
N LEU A 215 -17.79 -10.77 -7.76
CA LEU A 215 -17.97 -11.46 -6.47
C LEU A 215 -19.45 -11.61 -6.10
N LEU A 216 -20.30 -10.62 -6.39
CA LEU A 216 -21.75 -10.70 -6.19
C LEU A 216 -22.39 -11.77 -7.10
N PHE A 217 -21.95 -11.83 -8.36
CA PHE A 217 -22.44 -12.80 -9.35
C PHE A 217 -21.55 -14.05 -9.45
N GLN A 218 -20.79 -14.38 -8.39
CA GLN A 218 -19.79 -15.44 -8.42
C GLN A 218 -20.36 -16.79 -8.89
N ASP A 219 -21.56 -17.16 -8.44
CA ASP A 219 -22.21 -18.44 -8.78
C ASP A 219 -22.48 -18.57 -10.29
N TRP A 220 -22.77 -17.47 -10.98
CA TRP A 220 -22.98 -17.47 -12.43
C TRP A 220 -21.64 -17.51 -13.18
N VAL A 221 -20.66 -16.73 -12.72
CA VAL A 221 -19.36 -16.61 -13.37
C VAL A 221 -18.58 -17.93 -13.33
N VAL A 222 -18.62 -18.66 -12.20
CA VAL A 222 -17.81 -19.88 -12.00
C VAL A 222 -18.36 -21.11 -12.72
N VAL A 223 -19.60 -21.09 -13.20
CA VAL A 223 -20.23 -22.23 -13.91
C VAL A 223 -19.51 -22.54 -15.22
N ASN A 224 -18.89 -21.55 -15.87
CA ASN A 224 -18.06 -21.76 -17.04
C ASN A 224 -16.57 -21.61 -16.67
N PRO A 225 -15.83 -22.71 -16.43
CA PRO A 225 -14.45 -22.67 -15.96
C PRO A 225 -13.50 -21.92 -16.90
N ARG A 226 -13.74 -22.01 -18.22
CA ARG A 226 -12.91 -21.33 -19.21
C ARG A 226 -13.08 -19.82 -19.10
N PHE A 227 -14.32 -19.35 -19.08
CA PHE A 227 -14.64 -17.94 -18.94
C PHE A 227 -14.10 -17.36 -17.64
N PHE A 228 -14.33 -18.05 -16.51
CA PHE A 228 -13.79 -17.62 -15.22
C PHE A 228 -12.26 -17.54 -15.21
N ASN A 229 -11.56 -18.52 -15.78
CA ASN A 229 -10.10 -18.52 -15.81
C ASN A 229 -9.54 -17.36 -16.64
N TYR A 230 -10.16 -17.03 -17.80
CA TYR A 230 -9.77 -15.85 -18.57
C TYR A 230 -10.01 -14.55 -17.80
N LEU A 231 -11.19 -14.40 -17.18
CA LEU A 231 -11.53 -13.24 -16.37
C LEU A 231 -10.55 -13.07 -15.19
N ARG A 232 -10.22 -14.16 -14.50
CA ARG A 232 -9.26 -14.18 -13.40
C ARG A 232 -7.88 -13.74 -13.86
N ILE A 233 -7.35 -14.30 -14.95
CA ILE A 233 -6.04 -13.92 -15.47
C ILE A 233 -6.04 -12.45 -15.90
N ALA A 234 -7.09 -11.98 -16.59
CA ALA A 234 -7.21 -10.58 -16.99
C ALA A 234 -7.17 -9.64 -15.79
N PHE A 235 -7.89 -9.96 -14.70
CA PHE A 235 -7.88 -9.15 -13.49
C PHE A 235 -6.51 -9.18 -12.79
N LEU A 236 -5.85 -10.34 -12.69
CA LEU A 236 -4.51 -10.42 -12.12
C LEU A 236 -3.50 -9.58 -12.92
N VAL A 237 -3.57 -9.63 -14.25
CA VAL A 237 -2.75 -8.79 -15.14
C VAL A 237 -3.04 -7.31 -14.89
N TYR A 238 -4.32 -6.91 -14.81
CA TYR A 238 -4.71 -5.55 -14.43
C TYR A 238 -4.10 -5.13 -13.09
N THR A 239 -4.21 -5.97 -12.05
CA THR A 239 -3.62 -5.67 -10.72
C THR A 239 -2.11 -5.49 -10.79
N VAL A 240 -1.39 -6.35 -11.53
CA VAL A 240 0.06 -6.23 -11.65
C VAL A 240 0.46 -4.96 -12.38
N PHE A 241 -0.07 -4.73 -13.59
CA PHE A 241 0.39 -3.64 -14.44
C PHE A 241 -0.18 -2.28 -14.04
N PHE A 242 -1.47 -2.21 -13.73
CA PHE A 242 -2.14 -0.95 -13.41
C PHE A 242 -1.94 -0.58 -11.93
N ILE A 243 -2.45 -1.40 -11.00
CA ILE A 243 -2.35 -1.08 -9.56
C ILE A 243 -0.88 -1.10 -9.10
N GLY A 244 -0.13 -2.13 -9.51
CA GLY A 244 1.28 -2.30 -9.18
C GLY A 244 2.21 -1.34 -9.92
N PHE A 245 2.49 -1.59 -11.20
CA PHE A 245 3.57 -0.88 -11.90
C PHE A 245 3.25 0.57 -12.30
N TYR A 246 1.99 0.88 -12.60
CA TYR A 246 1.55 2.21 -13.04
C TYR A 246 1.26 3.12 -11.84
N CYS A 247 0.30 2.76 -10.98
CA CYS A 247 -0.05 3.57 -9.82
C CYS A 247 0.95 3.46 -8.65
N LEU A 248 1.81 2.43 -8.63
CA LEU A 248 2.71 2.13 -7.49
C LEU A 248 1.94 1.98 -6.16
N ALA A 249 0.65 1.64 -6.24
CA ALA A 249 -0.26 1.63 -5.13
C ALA A 249 -0.10 0.33 -4.35
N GLN A 250 0.38 0.45 -3.12
CA GLN A 250 0.72 -0.69 -2.29
C GLN A 250 0.28 -0.51 -0.84
N LEU A 251 -0.54 -1.46 -0.40
CA LEU A 251 -0.84 -1.62 1.02
C LEU A 251 0.33 -2.37 1.66
N SER A 252 0.93 -1.75 2.68
CA SER A 252 2.07 -2.26 3.45
C SER A 252 1.73 -2.27 4.94
N ILE A 253 2.52 -3.01 5.73
CA ILE A 253 2.36 -3.01 7.18
C ILE A 253 2.65 -1.64 7.81
N ILE A 254 3.51 -0.83 7.18
CA ILE A 254 3.82 0.53 7.63
C ILE A 254 2.55 1.37 7.61
N ASN A 255 1.78 1.33 6.51
CA ASN A 255 0.52 2.08 6.40
C ASN A 255 -0.49 1.66 7.47
N ALA A 256 -0.53 0.37 7.79
CA ALA A 256 -1.38 -0.15 8.85
C ALA A 256 -0.93 0.33 10.24
N PHE A 257 0.38 0.32 10.53
CA PHE A 257 0.91 0.86 11.78
C PHE A 257 0.72 2.36 11.89
N THR A 258 0.93 3.12 10.82
CA THR A 258 0.65 4.56 10.79
C THR A 258 -0.81 4.82 11.15
N PHE A 259 -1.76 4.07 10.57
CA PHE A 259 -3.18 4.18 10.91
C PHE A 259 -3.47 3.86 12.39
N ILE A 260 -2.88 2.79 12.92
CA ILE A 260 -3.05 2.39 14.33
C ILE A 260 -2.44 3.43 15.28
N SER A 261 -1.25 3.94 14.97
CA SER A 261 -0.58 5.00 15.75
C SER A 261 -1.30 6.35 15.67
N MET A 262 -2.04 6.61 14.59
CA MET A 262 -2.89 7.80 14.46
C MET A 262 -4.18 7.72 15.25
N LEU A 263 -4.66 6.52 15.61
CA LEU A 263 -5.79 6.39 16.54
C LEU A 263 -5.41 6.78 17.97
N THR A 264 -4.11 6.82 18.29
CA THR A 264 -3.59 7.16 19.62
C THR A 264 -3.00 8.56 19.73
N LYS A 265 -2.78 9.26 18.61
CA LYS A 265 -2.31 10.66 18.53
C LYS A 265 -3.33 11.54 17.80
N GLU A 266 -3.18 12.87 17.83
CA GLU A 266 -4.13 13.78 17.19
C GLU A 266 -4.39 13.39 15.72
N PHE A 267 -5.65 13.15 15.41
CA PHE A 267 -6.09 12.52 14.17
C PHE A 267 -6.07 13.53 13.01
N SER A 268 -5.17 13.35 12.02
CA SER A 268 -5.14 14.15 10.78
C SER A 268 -5.30 13.26 9.55
N TRP A 269 -6.41 13.45 8.81
CA TRP A 269 -6.69 12.71 7.55
C TRP A 269 -5.73 13.08 6.41
N ASP A 270 -5.01 14.21 6.55
CA ASP A 270 -4.28 14.84 5.46
C ASP A 270 -3.27 13.90 4.81
N ILE A 271 -2.49 13.13 5.58
CA ILE A 271 -1.47 12.21 5.06
C ILE A 271 -2.08 11.16 4.13
N PHE A 272 -3.21 10.55 4.51
CA PHE A 272 -3.84 9.53 3.70
C PHE A 272 -4.48 10.12 2.45
N LEU A 273 -5.00 11.34 2.55
CA LEU A 273 -5.61 12.03 1.41
C LEU A 273 -4.58 12.48 0.36
N LEU A 274 -3.28 12.50 0.68
CA LEU A 274 -2.21 12.77 -0.30
C LEU A 274 -2.02 11.64 -1.32
N ASP A 275 -2.41 10.41 -0.98
CA ASP A 275 -2.40 9.28 -1.91
C ASP A 275 -3.84 8.80 -2.17
N PRO A 276 -4.54 9.39 -3.16
CA PRO A 276 -5.94 9.08 -3.43
C PRO A 276 -6.15 7.61 -3.78
N VAL A 277 -5.20 6.99 -4.49
CA VAL A 277 -5.30 5.60 -4.94
C VAL A 277 -5.18 4.66 -3.76
N VAL A 278 -4.17 4.84 -2.90
CA VAL A 278 -4.00 4.04 -1.68
C VAL A 278 -5.13 4.28 -0.69
N PHE A 279 -5.65 5.49 -0.58
CA PHE A 279 -6.80 5.81 0.27
C PHE A 279 -8.06 5.03 -0.17
N ILE A 280 -8.41 5.08 -1.46
CA ILE A 280 -9.56 4.35 -2.01
C ILE A 280 -9.37 2.84 -1.82
N LEU A 281 -8.15 2.32 -2.05
CA LEU A 281 -7.83 0.91 -1.84
C LEU A 281 -7.98 0.50 -0.37
N TRP A 282 -7.49 1.28 0.59
CA TRP A 282 -7.66 1.02 2.02
C TRP A 282 -9.13 1.02 2.41
N GLY A 283 -9.90 2.02 1.95
CA GLY A 283 -11.35 2.09 2.20
C GLY A 283 -12.09 0.87 1.65
N PHE A 284 -11.76 0.46 0.42
CA PHE A 284 -12.31 -0.74 -0.18
C PHE A 284 -11.91 -2.01 0.59
N VAL A 285 -10.63 -2.14 0.96
CA VAL A 285 -10.13 -3.30 1.69
C VAL A 285 -10.78 -3.40 3.06
N ALA A 286 -10.93 -2.29 3.80
CA ALA A 286 -11.64 -2.26 5.08
C ALA A 286 -13.09 -2.75 4.95
N LEU A 287 -13.82 -2.26 3.94
CA LEU A 287 -15.19 -2.73 3.66
C LEU A 287 -15.21 -4.21 3.26
N SER A 288 -14.25 -4.64 2.43
CA SER A 288 -14.17 -6.01 1.94
C SER A 288 -13.88 -7.02 3.05
N ILE A 289 -13.08 -6.63 4.05
CA ILE A 289 -12.75 -7.46 5.21
C ILE A 289 -13.99 -7.73 6.06
N LEU A 290 -14.82 -6.71 6.26
CA LEU A 290 -16.06 -6.83 7.03
C LEU A 290 -17.07 -7.78 6.36
N LEU A 291 -17.15 -7.74 5.02
CA LEU A 291 -18.14 -8.50 4.25
C LEU A 291 -17.67 -9.91 3.86
N TRP A 292 -16.44 -10.06 3.35
CA TRP A 292 -15.88 -11.31 2.80
C TRP A 292 -14.64 -11.83 3.53
N GLY A 293 -14.06 -11.05 4.44
CA GLY A 293 -12.76 -11.32 5.04
C GLY A 293 -11.58 -10.83 4.18
N ARG A 294 -10.36 -11.18 4.59
CA ARG A 294 -9.12 -10.68 3.95
C ARG A 294 -8.84 -11.25 2.55
N GLY A 295 -9.57 -12.28 2.14
CA GLY A 295 -9.25 -13.07 0.95
C GLY A 295 -9.31 -12.26 -0.35
N ILE A 296 -10.16 -11.22 -0.41
CA ILE A 296 -10.27 -10.37 -1.60
C ILE A 296 -8.96 -9.62 -1.86
N PHE A 297 -8.35 -9.04 -0.82
CA PHE A 297 -7.10 -8.29 -0.98
C PHE A 297 -5.94 -9.18 -1.44
N CYS A 298 -5.60 -10.23 -0.66
CA CYS A 298 -4.52 -11.16 -0.99
C CYS A 298 -4.77 -11.96 -2.29
N GLY A 299 -6.04 -12.13 -2.64
CA GLY A 299 -6.50 -12.87 -3.81
C GLY A 299 -6.40 -12.09 -5.11
N TRP A 300 -6.90 -10.85 -5.11
CA TRP A 300 -7.23 -10.09 -6.31
C TRP A 300 -6.51 -8.73 -6.40
N LEU A 301 -6.36 -8.01 -5.29
CA LEU A 301 -5.88 -6.62 -5.29
C LEU A 301 -4.39 -6.47 -5.00
N CYS A 302 -3.76 -7.44 -4.35
CA CYS A 302 -2.33 -7.39 -4.04
C CYS A 302 -1.51 -7.65 -5.32
N PRO A 303 -0.72 -6.67 -5.82
CA PRO A 303 0.07 -6.84 -7.04
C PRO A 303 1.13 -7.92 -6.89
N PHE A 304 1.82 -7.97 -5.75
CA PHE A 304 2.83 -9.00 -5.51
C PHE A 304 2.20 -10.41 -5.43
N GLY A 305 1.05 -10.55 -4.77
CA GLY A 305 0.31 -11.82 -4.75
C GLY A 305 -0.16 -12.24 -6.14
N ALA A 306 -0.56 -11.28 -6.98
CA ALA A 306 -0.93 -11.53 -8.37
C ALA A 306 0.25 -11.99 -9.22
N ILE A 307 1.44 -11.39 -9.07
CA ILE A 307 2.68 -11.85 -9.72
C ILE A 307 2.97 -13.31 -9.34
N GLN A 308 2.89 -13.65 -8.04
CA GLN A 308 3.16 -15.02 -7.58
C GLN A 308 2.18 -16.03 -8.15
N GLU A 309 0.90 -15.67 -8.29
CA GLU A 309 -0.11 -16.55 -8.89
C GLU A 309 0.08 -16.71 -10.40
N LEU A 310 0.33 -15.61 -11.12
CA LEU A 310 0.60 -15.65 -12.55
C LEU A 310 1.85 -16.49 -12.85
N MET A 311 2.92 -16.32 -12.06
CA MET A 311 4.14 -17.12 -12.19
C MET A 311 3.85 -18.61 -12.01
N ASN A 312 3.05 -18.97 -11.00
CA ASN A 312 2.65 -20.35 -10.77
C ASN A 312 1.78 -20.92 -11.92
N LYS A 313 0.83 -20.15 -12.47
CA LYS A 313 0.03 -20.56 -13.63
C LYS A 313 0.89 -20.76 -14.89
N ILE A 314 1.90 -19.92 -15.10
CA ILE A 314 2.90 -20.09 -16.16
C ILE A 314 3.71 -21.38 -15.93
N ALA A 315 4.15 -21.63 -14.69
CA ALA A 315 4.87 -22.84 -14.32
C ALA A 315 4.08 -24.12 -14.62
N HIS A 316 2.78 -24.12 -14.28
CA HIS A 316 1.87 -25.21 -14.62
C HIS A 316 1.74 -25.42 -16.13
N LYS A 317 1.64 -24.34 -16.91
CA LYS A 317 1.59 -24.41 -18.37
C LYS A 317 2.89 -24.97 -18.98
N LEU A 318 4.03 -24.72 -18.33
CA LEU A 318 5.34 -25.28 -18.67
C LEU A 318 5.60 -26.67 -18.08
N ASN A 319 4.58 -27.30 -17.44
CA ASN A 319 4.67 -28.61 -16.79
C ASN A 319 5.77 -28.72 -15.71
N ILE A 320 6.08 -27.63 -15.02
CA ILE A 320 7.00 -27.64 -13.88
C ILE A 320 6.33 -28.37 -12.70
N ARG A 321 7.08 -29.26 -12.05
CA ARG A 321 6.59 -30.04 -10.92
C ARG A 321 6.25 -29.12 -9.75
N GLN A 322 5.00 -29.15 -9.31
CA GLN A 322 4.56 -28.45 -8.10
C GLN A 322 4.95 -29.23 -6.84
N TYR A 323 5.32 -28.50 -5.79
CA TYR A 323 5.65 -29.05 -4.49
C TYR A 323 4.74 -28.47 -3.41
N GLU A 324 3.93 -29.36 -2.82
CA GLU A 324 3.07 -29.04 -1.69
C GLU A 324 3.62 -29.69 -0.42
N PHE A 325 3.66 -28.90 0.66
CA PHE A 325 4.12 -29.40 1.95
C PHE A 325 3.05 -30.33 2.58
N PRO A 326 3.46 -31.37 3.32
CA PRO A 326 2.55 -32.13 4.16
C PRO A 326 1.79 -31.21 5.13
N LEU A 327 0.52 -31.53 5.42
CA LEU A 327 -0.37 -30.72 6.27
C LEU A 327 0.26 -30.25 7.59
N MET A 328 0.99 -31.13 8.29
CA MET A 328 1.68 -30.78 9.55
C MET A 328 2.74 -29.68 9.38
N VAL A 329 3.48 -29.72 8.27
CA VAL A 329 4.51 -28.72 7.97
C VAL A 329 3.83 -27.42 7.54
N HIS A 330 2.81 -27.52 6.68
CA HIS A 330 2.01 -26.38 6.24
C HIS A 330 1.43 -25.60 7.43
N GLU A 331 0.74 -26.26 8.38
CA GLU A 331 0.17 -25.62 9.57
C GLU A 331 1.21 -24.91 10.45
N ARG A 332 2.42 -25.47 10.56
CA ARG A 332 3.52 -24.84 11.31
C ARG A 332 4.12 -23.65 10.57
N LEU A 333 4.31 -23.75 9.26
CA LEU A 333 4.82 -22.65 8.45
C LEU A 333 3.82 -21.48 8.40
N LEU A 334 2.52 -21.74 8.49
CA LEU A 334 1.51 -20.66 8.63
C LEU A 334 1.70 -19.84 9.90
N ALA A 335 2.26 -20.40 10.97
CA ALA A 335 2.55 -19.67 12.20
C ALA A 335 3.66 -18.61 12.00
N LEU A 336 4.57 -18.82 11.04
CA LEU A 336 5.74 -17.97 10.83
C LEU A 336 5.35 -16.50 10.54
N LYS A 337 4.37 -16.24 9.68
CA LYS A 337 3.89 -14.87 9.40
C LYS A 337 3.38 -14.16 10.65
N TYR A 338 2.77 -14.89 11.60
CA TYR A 338 2.30 -14.32 12.86
C TYR A 338 3.46 -14.04 13.81
N VAL A 339 4.49 -14.88 13.83
CA VAL A 339 5.74 -14.62 14.58
C VAL A 339 6.44 -13.38 14.06
N ILE A 340 6.56 -13.23 12.73
CA ILE A 340 7.12 -12.04 12.10
C ILE A 340 6.31 -10.80 12.46
N LEU A 341 4.98 -10.86 12.37
CA LEU A 341 4.10 -9.76 12.76
C LEU A 341 4.32 -9.36 14.23
N MET A 342 4.37 -10.33 15.16
CA MET A 342 4.61 -10.06 16.58
C MET A 342 5.97 -9.41 16.83
N ALA A 343 7.01 -9.85 16.12
CA ALA A 343 8.33 -9.23 16.21
C ALA A 343 8.30 -7.76 15.73
N LEU A 344 7.62 -7.48 14.60
CA LEU A 344 7.48 -6.12 14.08
C LEU A 344 6.67 -5.22 15.02
N VAL A 345 5.57 -5.72 15.59
CA VAL A 345 4.79 -5.00 16.61
C VAL A 345 5.66 -4.70 17.83
N GLY A 346 6.43 -5.68 18.31
CA GLY A 346 7.34 -5.48 19.45
C GLY A 346 8.42 -4.43 19.18
N LEU A 347 8.98 -4.40 17.97
CA LEU A 347 9.95 -3.37 17.56
C LEU A 347 9.29 -1.99 17.41
N ALA A 348 8.03 -1.95 16.99
CA ALA A 348 7.26 -0.72 16.85
C ALA A 348 7.02 0.01 18.17
N LEU A 349 7.00 -0.73 19.28
CA LEU A 349 6.93 -0.12 20.61
C LEU A 349 8.23 0.57 21.03
N ASN A 350 9.38 0.17 20.49
CA ASN A 350 10.68 0.72 20.88
C ASN A 350 11.14 1.92 20.04
N SER A 351 10.96 1.88 18.71
CA SER A 351 11.34 3.00 17.82
C SER A 351 10.83 2.82 16.39
N ILE A 352 10.23 3.87 15.82
CA ILE A 352 9.72 3.90 14.44
C ILE A 352 10.81 3.72 13.37
N PRO A 353 12.02 4.32 13.47
CA PRO A 353 13.10 4.10 12.49
C PRO A 353 13.53 2.63 12.38
N THR A 354 13.55 1.91 13.51
CA THR A 354 13.89 0.49 13.53
C THR A 354 12.83 -0.33 12.82
N VAL A 355 11.54 -0.02 13.01
CA VAL A 355 10.45 -0.67 12.25
C VAL A 355 10.60 -0.47 10.76
N ALA A 356 11.02 0.70 10.30
CA ALA A 356 11.19 0.98 8.88
C ALA A 356 12.23 0.04 8.23
N ILE A 357 13.31 -0.28 8.94
CA ILE A 357 14.35 -1.22 8.49
C ILE A 357 13.83 -2.66 8.54
N PHE A 358 13.21 -3.09 9.64
CA PHE A 358 12.74 -4.47 9.77
C PHE A 358 11.49 -4.77 8.93
N SER A 359 10.73 -3.77 8.52
CA SER A 359 9.58 -3.92 7.59
C SER A 359 10.02 -4.25 6.16
N GLU A 360 11.33 -4.29 5.88
CA GLU A 360 11.90 -4.76 4.60
C GLU A 360 11.69 -6.25 4.33
N VAL A 361 11.23 -7.01 5.34
CA VAL A 361 10.66 -8.36 5.14
C VAL A 361 9.52 -8.33 4.10
N GLU A 362 8.92 -7.16 3.85
CA GLU A 362 8.01 -6.93 2.75
C GLU A 362 8.77 -6.62 1.43
N PRO A 363 8.82 -7.57 0.46
CA PRO A 363 9.51 -7.37 -0.82
C PRO A 363 8.80 -6.35 -1.73
N PHE A 364 7.64 -5.88 -1.28
CA PHE A 364 6.73 -4.92 -1.89
C PHE A 364 7.42 -3.67 -2.42
N LYS A 365 8.16 -2.96 -1.56
CA LYS A 365 8.88 -1.75 -1.93
C LYS A 365 9.90 -2.02 -3.04
N THR A 366 10.64 -3.11 -2.93
CA THR A 366 11.67 -3.48 -3.91
C THR A 366 11.07 -3.93 -5.24
N ALA A 367 10.02 -4.76 -5.21
CA ALA A 367 9.44 -5.37 -6.40
C ALA A 367 8.52 -4.43 -7.18
N ILE A 368 7.77 -3.56 -6.50
CA ILE A 368 6.76 -2.69 -7.11
C ILE A 368 7.23 -1.23 -7.08
N SER A 369 7.36 -0.62 -5.90
CA SER A 369 7.62 0.82 -5.76
C SER A 369 8.96 1.26 -6.40
N LEU A 370 10.01 0.45 -6.24
CA LEU A 370 11.36 0.74 -6.78
C LEU A 370 11.68 -0.01 -8.07
N ARG A 371 10.76 -0.80 -8.64
CA ARG A 371 10.94 -1.54 -9.90
C ARG A 371 12.28 -2.31 -10.00
N PHE A 372 12.71 -2.96 -8.90
CA PHE A 372 13.99 -3.67 -8.77
C PHE A 372 15.26 -2.81 -8.90
N GLN A 373 15.14 -1.48 -8.87
CA GLN A 373 16.27 -0.53 -8.85
C GLN A 373 16.82 -0.34 -7.44
N ARG A 374 17.14 -1.44 -6.76
CA ARG A 374 17.70 -1.46 -5.42
C ARG A 374 18.95 -2.32 -5.38
N GLU A 375 19.71 -2.21 -4.28
CA GLU A 375 20.87 -3.05 -4.00
C GLU A 375 20.58 -4.53 -4.24
N TRP A 376 21.58 -5.21 -4.79
CA TRP A 376 21.41 -6.53 -5.42
C TRP A 376 20.80 -7.57 -4.48
N TYR A 377 21.08 -7.51 -3.18
CA TYR A 377 20.60 -8.48 -2.20
C TYR A 377 19.09 -8.36 -1.93
N PHE A 378 18.53 -7.14 -1.91
CA PHE A 378 17.09 -6.95 -1.80
C PHE A 378 16.35 -7.40 -3.05
N SER A 379 16.90 -7.08 -4.22
CA SER A 379 16.35 -7.51 -5.51
C SER A 379 16.42 -9.04 -5.65
N ALA A 380 17.54 -9.66 -5.24
CA ALA A 380 17.69 -11.10 -5.20
C ALA A 380 16.70 -11.78 -4.25
N TYR A 381 16.42 -11.19 -3.08
CA TYR A 381 15.40 -11.68 -2.16
C TYR A 381 13.99 -11.66 -2.78
N ALA A 382 13.59 -10.53 -3.36
CA ALA A 382 12.28 -10.38 -3.99
C ALA A 382 12.12 -11.33 -5.21
N ILE A 383 13.13 -11.42 -6.07
CA ILE A 383 13.16 -12.36 -7.19
C ILE A 383 13.12 -13.80 -6.67
N GLY A 384 13.88 -14.12 -5.63
CA GLY A 384 13.88 -15.44 -4.99
C GLY A 384 12.49 -15.86 -4.53
N LEU A 385 11.74 -14.97 -3.88
CA LEU A 385 10.35 -15.24 -3.47
C LEU A 385 9.38 -15.44 -4.65
N ILE A 386 9.59 -14.73 -5.75
CA ILE A 386 8.81 -14.94 -6.98
C ILE A 386 9.17 -16.29 -7.62
N LEU A 387 10.46 -16.63 -7.70
CA LEU A 387 10.94 -17.89 -8.26
C LEU A 387 10.46 -19.09 -7.44
N ILE A 388 10.50 -19.02 -6.11
CA ILE A 388 9.95 -20.07 -5.22
C ILE A 388 8.44 -20.27 -5.52
N SER A 389 7.73 -19.21 -5.92
CA SER A 389 6.30 -19.30 -6.23
C SER A 389 5.99 -20.13 -7.50
N THR A 390 6.99 -20.38 -8.33
CA THR A 390 6.93 -21.31 -9.47
C THR A 390 6.63 -22.75 -9.01
N PHE A 391 7.13 -23.12 -7.84
CA PHE A 391 6.98 -24.47 -7.25
C PHE A 391 5.85 -24.56 -6.22
N ASN A 392 5.51 -23.43 -5.58
CA ASN A 392 4.47 -23.38 -4.55
C ASN A 392 3.63 -22.09 -4.67
N THR A 393 2.33 -22.23 -4.87
CA THR A 393 1.43 -21.10 -5.11
C THR A 393 1.45 -20.06 -3.98
N LYS A 394 1.78 -18.81 -4.28
CA LYS A 394 1.74 -17.68 -3.33
C LYS A 394 2.52 -17.95 -2.02
N PHE A 395 3.73 -18.48 -2.14
CA PHE A 395 4.57 -18.88 -0.99
C PHE A 395 4.74 -17.75 0.05
N TYR A 396 5.07 -16.54 -0.41
CA TYR A 396 5.27 -15.40 0.48
C TYR A 396 3.98 -14.99 1.20
N CYS A 397 2.88 -14.82 0.45
CA CYS A 397 1.58 -14.43 1.02
C CYS A 397 1.05 -15.44 2.04
N ARG A 398 1.42 -16.73 1.90
CA ARG A 398 0.99 -17.80 2.79
C ARG A 398 1.81 -17.86 4.08
N TYR A 399 3.14 -17.76 3.98
CA TYR A 399 4.03 -18.11 5.10
C TYR A 399 4.81 -16.96 5.73
N ILE A 400 5.03 -15.86 4.99
CA ILE A 400 5.95 -14.79 5.44
C ILE A 400 5.23 -13.45 5.62
N CYS A 401 4.23 -13.16 4.78
CA CYS A 401 3.61 -11.83 4.69
C CYS A 401 2.99 -11.34 6.02
N PRO A 402 3.58 -10.32 6.67
CA PRO A 402 3.11 -9.83 7.96
C PRO A 402 1.83 -9.00 7.82
N LEU A 403 1.67 -8.22 6.75
CA LEU A 403 0.40 -7.58 6.42
C LEU A 403 -0.73 -8.61 6.25
N GLY A 404 -0.47 -9.73 5.58
CA GLY A 404 -1.43 -10.82 5.44
C GLY A 404 -1.87 -11.39 6.79
N ALA A 405 -0.93 -11.55 7.73
CA ALA A 405 -1.24 -11.95 9.11
C ALA A 405 -2.11 -10.92 9.84
N LEU A 406 -1.81 -9.63 9.71
CA LEU A 406 -2.60 -8.55 10.31
C LEU A 406 -4.04 -8.53 9.79
N LEU A 407 -4.22 -8.65 8.46
CA LEU A 407 -5.56 -8.70 7.86
C LEU A 407 -6.30 -10.00 8.22
N SER A 408 -5.58 -11.10 8.51
CA SER A 408 -6.19 -12.38 8.93
C SER A 408 -6.88 -12.22 10.29
N PHE A 409 -6.29 -11.45 11.20
CA PHE A 409 -6.91 -11.17 12.50
C PHE A 409 -8.26 -10.45 12.34
N SER A 410 -8.34 -9.49 11.41
CA SER A 410 -9.58 -8.74 11.16
C SER A 410 -10.69 -9.59 10.53
N SER A 411 -10.35 -10.71 9.89
CA SER A 411 -11.32 -11.61 9.27
C SER A 411 -12.20 -12.38 10.25
N LEU A 412 -11.86 -12.37 11.55
CA LEU A 412 -12.67 -12.95 12.62
C LEU A 412 -14.04 -12.26 12.79
N PHE A 413 -14.16 -11.00 12.35
CA PHE A 413 -15.37 -10.18 12.52
C PHE A 413 -16.31 -10.21 11.31
N LYS A 414 -16.09 -11.10 10.33
CA LYS A 414 -16.90 -11.09 9.11
C LYS A 414 -18.36 -11.45 9.39
N ILE A 415 -19.23 -10.98 8.50
CA ILE A 415 -20.68 -11.22 8.60
C ILE A 415 -21.16 -12.39 7.72
N PHE A 416 -20.56 -12.62 6.53
CA PHE A 416 -21.12 -13.55 5.53
C PHE A 416 -20.13 -14.61 5.00
N SER A 417 -20.54 -15.87 4.94
CA SER A 417 -19.82 -16.99 4.31
C SER A 417 -20.48 -17.42 2.99
N TRP A 418 -20.11 -16.75 1.88
CA TRP A 418 -20.69 -17.05 0.56
C TRP A 418 -20.13 -18.27 -0.17
N LEU A 419 -19.01 -18.85 0.27
CA LEU A 419 -18.43 -20.01 -0.40
C LEU A 419 -19.27 -21.26 -0.11
N ARG A 420 -19.97 -21.78 -1.14
CA ARG A 420 -20.83 -22.96 -1.00
C ARG A 420 -20.01 -24.23 -0.81
N ARG A 421 -20.51 -25.11 0.06
CA ARG A 421 -20.01 -26.48 0.28
C ARG A 421 -21.18 -27.45 0.35
N ARG A 422 -20.94 -28.71 -0.03
CA ARG A 422 -21.93 -29.79 0.11
C ARG A 422 -21.63 -30.58 1.39
N PRO A 423 -22.62 -31.23 2.02
CA PRO A 423 -22.39 -32.04 3.23
C PRO A 423 -21.45 -33.23 2.99
N GLU A 424 -21.33 -33.73 1.76
CA GLU A 424 -20.41 -34.83 1.41
C GLU A 424 -18.94 -34.39 1.32
N CYS A 425 -18.68 -33.08 1.28
CA CYS A 425 -17.35 -32.53 1.22
C CYS A 425 -16.61 -32.72 2.56
N GLY A 426 -15.45 -33.39 2.55
CA GLY A 426 -14.62 -33.66 3.72
C GLY A 426 -14.96 -34.93 4.50
N THR A 427 -16.08 -35.59 4.17
CA THR A 427 -16.44 -36.91 4.74
C THR A 427 -16.12 -38.04 3.78
N SER A 428 -16.60 -37.91 2.54
CA SER A 428 -16.37 -38.90 1.47
C SER A 428 -15.60 -38.32 0.28
N CYS A 429 -15.61 -36.99 0.12
CA CYS A 429 -14.95 -36.29 -0.98
C CYS A 429 -13.92 -35.29 -0.47
N HIS A 430 -12.65 -35.48 -0.84
CA HIS A 430 -11.54 -34.57 -0.50
C HIS A 430 -10.98 -33.80 -1.71
N THR A 431 -11.63 -33.88 -2.88
CA THR A 431 -11.12 -33.33 -4.14
C THR A 431 -10.79 -31.83 -4.06
N CYS A 432 -11.69 -31.00 -3.51
CA CYS A 432 -11.42 -29.57 -3.39
C CYS A 432 -10.33 -29.25 -2.35
N GLY A 433 -10.16 -30.10 -1.33
CA GLY A 433 -9.11 -29.92 -0.33
C GLY A 433 -7.73 -30.19 -0.92
N ASN A 434 -7.60 -31.32 -1.63
CA ASN A 434 -6.36 -31.71 -2.29
C ASN A 434 -5.98 -30.79 -3.45
N ASN A 435 -6.96 -30.20 -4.14
CA ASN A 435 -6.70 -29.25 -5.23
C ASN A 435 -6.73 -27.79 -4.78
N CYS A 436 -6.81 -27.52 -3.46
CA CYS A 436 -6.77 -26.15 -2.97
C CYS A 436 -5.35 -25.62 -3.09
N SER A 437 -5.10 -24.84 -4.14
CA SER A 437 -3.79 -24.24 -4.42
C SER A 437 -3.22 -23.47 -3.23
N VAL A 438 -4.05 -22.93 -2.34
CA VAL A 438 -3.68 -22.19 -1.11
C VAL A 438 -3.57 -23.07 0.14
N GLY A 439 -4.19 -24.26 0.15
CA GLY A 439 -4.24 -25.14 1.32
C GLY A 439 -5.20 -24.69 2.43
N ALA A 440 -6.18 -23.83 2.12
CA ALA A 440 -7.11 -23.26 3.09
C ALA A 440 -8.32 -24.17 3.42
N ILE A 441 -8.37 -25.39 2.90
CA ILE A 441 -9.49 -26.33 3.15
C ILE A 441 -8.95 -27.46 4.02
N ASN A 442 -9.54 -27.63 5.19
CA ASN A 442 -9.10 -28.67 6.13
C ASN A 442 -9.56 -30.07 5.69
N ASN A 443 -9.03 -31.11 6.34
CA ASN A 443 -9.41 -32.50 6.05
C ASN A 443 -10.91 -32.77 6.26
N LYS A 444 -11.57 -32.01 7.13
CA LYS A 444 -13.02 -32.09 7.38
C LYS A 444 -13.86 -31.40 6.30
N GLY A 445 -13.21 -30.78 5.31
CA GLY A 445 -13.87 -30.13 4.17
C GLY A 445 -14.38 -28.71 4.46
N GLU A 446 -14.09 -28.15 5.64
CA GLU A 446 -14.39 -26.77 6.01
C GLU A 446 -13.31 -25.85 5.46
N ILE A 447 -13.69 -24.62 5.11
CA ILE A 447 -12.77 -23.60 4.61
C ILE A 447 -12.29 -22.78 5.80
N ASP A 448 -10.98 -22.72 6.00
CA ASP A 448 -10.36 -21.75 6.90
C ASP A 448 -10.33 -20.39 6.21
N GLU A 449 -11.22 -19.52 6.65
CA GLU A 449 -11.43 -18.20 6.05
C GLU A 449 -10.33 -17.20 6.42
N SER A 450 -9.65 -17.45 7.55
CA SER A 450 -8.47 -16.68 7.94
C SER A 450 -7.28 -16.98 7.02
N GLU A 451 -7.30 -18.12 6.32
CA GLU A 451 -6.28 -18.54 5.36
C GLU A 451 -6.70 -18.43 3.88
N CYS A 452 -8.00 -18.38 3.61
CA CYS A 452 -8.55 -18.36 2.26
C CYS A 452 -8.21 -17.06 1.48
N HIS A 453 -7.68 -17.20 0.26
CA HIS A 453 -7.42 -16.09 -0.67
C HIS A 453 -8.58 -15.81 -1.65
N TYR A 454 -9.78 -16.32 -1.37
CA TYR A 454 -10.99 -16.08 -2.18
C TYR A 454 -10.79 -16.28 -3.70
N CYS A 455 -10.04 -17.32 -4.10
CA CYS A 455 -9.68 -17.57 -5.49
C CYS A 455 -10.81 -18.18 -6.35
N LEU A 456 -11.89 -18.65 -5.72
CA LEU A 456 -13.07 -19.28 -6.35
C LEU A 456 -12.78 -20.54 -7.19
N GLU A 457 -11.56 -21.08 -7.18
CA GLU A 457 -11.23 -22.35 -7.86
C GLU A 457 -12.03 -23.53 -7.28
N CYS A 458 -12.29 -23.52 -5.96
CA CYS A 458 -13.14 -24.51 -5.31
C CYS A 458 -14.63 -24.39 -5.72
N GLN A 459 -15.11 -23.18 -6.01
CA GLN A 459 -16.48 -22.94 -6.50
C GLN A 459 -16.62 -23.33 -7.97
N THR A 460 -15.59 -23.11 -8.78
CA THR A 460 -15.52 -23.62 -10.16
C THR A 460 -15.62 -25.15 -10.16
N SER A 461 -14.84 -25.81 -9.30
CA SER A 461 -14.88 -27.26 -9.14
C SER A 461 -16.20 -27.77 -8.58
N TYR A 462 -16.92 -26.98 -7.77
CA TYR A 462 -18.21 -27.35 -7.17
C TYR A 462 -19.32 -27.51 -8.21
N TRP A 463 -19.31 -26.68 -9.26
CA TRP A 463 -20.31 -26.68 -10.34
C TRP A 463 -19.90 -27.54 -11.54
N ASP A 464 -18.65 -27.98 -11.62
CA ASP A 464 -18.14 -28.78 -12.74
C ASP A 464 -18.73 -30.20 -12.75
N GLU A 465 -19.39 -30.54 -13.85
CA GLU A 465 -20.01 -31.86 -14.08
C GLU A 465 -19.02 -33.01 -14.28
N HIS A 466 -17.74 -32.72 -14.49
CA HIS A 466 -16.68 -33.72 -14.74
C HIS A 466 -15.77 -33.93 -13.53
N HIS A 467 -15.62 -32.92 -12.66
CA HIS A 467 -14.71 -32.99 -11.51
C HIS A 467 -15.41 -33.25 -10.18
N CYS A 468 -16.62 -32.71 -9.95
CA CYS A 468 -17.33 -32.92 -8.70
C CYS A 468 -18.05 -34.28 -8.71
N PRO A 469 -17.76 -35.23 -7.80
CA PRO A 469 -18.40 -36.55 -7.81
C PRO A 469 -19.94 -36.51 -7.74
N VAL A 470 -20.48 -35.54 -7.00
CA VAL A 470 -21.94 -35.33 -6.90
C VAL A 470 -22.52 -34.86 -8.23
N MET A 471 -21.82 -34.00 -8.97
CA MET A 471 -22.29 -33.53 -10.28
C MET A 471 -22.08 -34.58 -11.37
N VAL A 472 -20.97 -35.31 -11.33
CA VAL A 472 -20.72 -36.48 -12.21
C VAL A 472 -21.84 -37.50 -12.07
N SER A 473 -22.18 -37.90 -10.83
CA SER A 473 -23.28 -38.85 -10.61
C SER A 473 -24.65 -38.32 -11.08
N LYS A 474 -24.90 -37.01 -10.96
CA LYS A 474 -26.11 -36.38 -11.52
C LYS A 474 -26.11 -36.38 -13.05
N ARG A 475 -24.98 -36.07 -13.68
CA ARG A 475 -24.82 -36.09 -15.14
C ARG A 475 -25.03 -37.51 -15.68
N GLU A 476 -24.37 -38.51 -15.10
CA GLU A 476 -24.54 -39.92 -15.48
C GLU A 476 -25.99 -40.39 -15.35
N ARG A 477 -26.70 -39.98 -14.29
CA ARG A 477 -28.14 -40.29 -14.13
C ARG A 477 -29.00 -39.63 -15.21
N ARG A 478 -28.69 -38.39 -15.61
CA ARG A 478 -29.39 -37.69 -16.72
C ARG A 478 -29.13 -38.39 -18.04
N GLU A 479 -27.87 -38.67 -18.37
CA GLU A 479 -27.49 -39.38 -19.60
C GLU A 479 -28.14 -40.77 -19.70
N ARG A 480 -28.20 -41.53 -18.59
CA ARG A 480 -28.91 -42.83 -18.55
C ARG A 480 -30.41 -42.66 -18.79
N ARG A 481 -31.03 -41.62 -18.21
CA ARG A 481 -32.46 -41.33 -18.41
C ARG A 481 -32.75 -40.97 -19.86
N ASP A 482 -31.89 -40.16 -20.48
CA ASP A 482 -32.09 -39.71 -21.85
C ASP A 482 -31.86 -40.85 -22.85
N LYS A 483 -30.86 -41.72 -22.63
CA LYS A 483 -30.69 -42.98 -23.38
C LYS A 483 -31.93 -43.89 -23.27
N ARG A 484 -32.52 -44.01 -22.08
CA ARG A 484 -33.74 -44.81 -21.87
C ARG A 484 -34.96 -44.21 -22.60
N LYS A 485 -35.09 -42.89 -22.70
CA LYS A 485 -36.16 -42.25 -23.47
C LYS A 485 -36.04 -42.50 -24.97
N VAL A 486 -34.82 -42.57 -25.50
CA VAL A 486 -34.59 -42.90 -26.91
C VAL A 486 -34.91 -44.36 -27.23
N LEU A 487 -34.73 -45.28 -26.26
CA LEU A 487 -34.98 -46.71 -26.43
C LEU A 487 -36.44 -47.13 -26.26
N ILE A 488 -37.31 -46.26 -25.74
CA ILE A 488 -38.75 -46.50 -25.64
C ILE A 488 -39.39 -45.52 -26.62
N PRO A 489 -39.74 -45.94 -27.86
CA PRO A 489 -40.60 -45.13 -28.70
C PRO A 489 -41.88 -44.89 -27.88
N THR A 490 -42.28 -43.64 -27.74
CA THR A 490 -43.65 -43.34 -27.35
C THR A 490 -44.54 -44.14 -28.29
N ALA A 491 -45.26 -45.12 -27.76
CA ALA A 491 -46.41 -45.67 -28.45
C ALA A 491 -47.37 -44.49 -28.60
N GLU A 492 -47.26 -43.79 -29.73
CA GLU A 492 -48.32 -42.94 -30.22
C GLU A 492 -49.54 -43.84 -30.35
N SER A 493 -50.56 -43.48 -29.58
CA SER A 493 -51.92 -43.96 -29.70
C SER A 493 -52.45 -43.60 -31.08
N ASP A 494 -52.31 -44.51 -32.03
CA ASP A 494 -53.29 -44.65 -33.10
C ASP A 494 -54.52 -45.31 -32.46
N ASP A 495 -55.51 -44.49 -32.09
CA ASP A 495 -56.94 -44.81 -32.08
C ASP A 495 -57.79 -43.56 -31.78
#